data_AF-A0A2V9J129-F1
#
_entry.id   AF-A0A2V9J129-F1
#
_cell.length_a   1.000
_cell.length_b   1.000
_cell.length_c   1.000
_cell.angle_alpha   90.00
_cell.angle_beta   90.00
_cell.angle_gamma   90.00
#
_symmetry.space_group_name_H-M   'P 1'
#
loop_
_entity.id
_entity.type
_entity.pdbx_description
1 polymer ?
#
loop_
_entity_poly.entity_id
_entity_poly.type
_entity_poly.pdbx_seq_one_letter_code
_entity_poly.pdbx_strand_id
1 'polypeptide(L)'
;MFGVQALTCTGAVSEIVDFLASPLEVFQWMATKFHSGYVGLDIHVGIEDDLNRLGFRTPEWRDPWVPVSKDHAPLLKGELSRELPAGHALYGRHARAIARRLDRDDVLFLLDGGPCVAVVHLTYLSQPEQTPEWPWARVFANLEEWVQLCMLRDHAEYTGSDA
;
A
#
# COMPACT_ATOMS: atom_id res chain seq x y z
N MET A 1 29.95 -49.16 2.49
CA MET A 1 30.57 -48.23 3.48
C MET A 1 30.82 -46.93 2.74
N PHE A 2 30.19 -45.78 2.97
CA PHE A 2 29.40 -45.20 4.05
C PHE A 2 28.25 -44.42 3.34
N GLY A 3 26.98 -44.38 3.75
CA GLY A 3 26.45 -44.04 5.07
C GLY A 3 26.17 -42.54 5.16
N VAL A 4 25.08 -42.03 4.56
CA VAL A 4 24.58 -40.66 4.82
C VAL A 4 23.17 -40.77 5.37
N GLN A 5 23.03 -40.41 6.65
CA GLN A 5 21.80 -40.43 7.41
C GLN A 5 20.94 -39.19 7.10
N ALA A 6 19.63 -39.40 7.18
CA ALA A 6 18.60 -38.37 7.10
C ALA A 6 18.70 -37.38 8.27
N LEU A 7 18.59 -36.09 7.97
CA LEU A 7 18.19 -35.06 8.93
C LEU A 7 16.76 -34.66 8.59
N THR A 8 15.82 -35.20 9.35
CA THR A 8 14.46 -34.68 9.45
C THR A 8 14.50 -33.47 10.37
N CYS A 9 14.32 -32.28 9.82
CA CYS A 9 13.97 -31.09 10.58
C CYS A 9 12.53 -30.72 10.22
N THR A 10 11.62 -31.10 11.11
CA THR A 10 10.20 -30.73 11.11
C THR A 10 10.08 -29.26 11.53
N GLY A 11 9.42 -28.44 10.71
CA GLY A 11 9.12 -27.04 11.04
C GLY A 11 9.00 -26.19 9.78
N ALA A 12 7.85 -26.26 9.10
CA ALA A 12 7.59 -25.56 7.86
C ALA A 12 7.49 -24.05 8.07
N VAL A 13 8.55 -23.34 7.71
CA VAL A 13 8.57 -21.90 7.39
C VAL A 13 9.38 -21.75 6.11
N SER A 14 8.71 -21.82 4.96
CA SER A 14 9.30 -21.57 3.64
C SER A 14 8.22 -21.56 2.56
N GLU A 15 7.52 -20.44 2.39
CA GLU A 15 7.10 -20.00 1.06
C GLU A 15 7.59 -18.56 0.87
N ILE A 16 8.91 -18.43 0.86
CA ILE A 16 9.60 -17.30 0.26
C ILE A 16 9.47 -17.50 -1.25
N VAL A 17 8.78 -16.57 -1.90
CA VAL A 17 8.56 -16.54 -3.35
C VAL A 17 9.87 -16.23 -4.06
N ASP A 18 10.61 -17.28 -4.42
CA ASP A 18 11.62 -17.18 -5.45
C ASP A 18 11.02 -17.57 -6.81
N PHE A 19 11.39 -16.79 -7.82
CA PHE A 19 11.43 -17.16 -9.25
C PHE A 19 10.27 -16.72 -10.17
N LEU A 20 10.49 -15.58 -10.85
CA LEU A 20 10.00 -15.24 -12.20
C LEU A 20 8.50 -15.39 -12.51
N ALA A 21 7.62 -14.80 -11.71
CA ALA A 21 6.25 -14.54 -12.16
C ALA A 21 6.22 -13.29 -13.05
N SER A 22 5.66 -13.41 -14.26
CA SER A 22 5.38 -12.25 -15.13
C SER A 22 4.49 -11.23 -14.40
N PRO A 23 4.59 -9.91 -14.68
CA PRO A 23 3.69 -8.90 -14.09
C PRO A 23 2.20 -9.27 -14.23
N LEU A 24 1.85 -10.00 -15.29
CA LEU A 24 0.50 -10.51 -15.53
C LEU A 24 0.09 -11.63 -14.56
N GLU A 25 1.01 -12.47 -14.11
CA GLU A 25 0.72 -13.55 -13.17
C GLU A 25 0.56 -13.03 -11.73
N VAL A 26 1.30 -11.98 -11.36
CA VAL A 26 1.07 -11.27 -10.09
C VAL A 26 -0.31 -10.62 -10.10
N PHE A 27 -0.68 -9.97 -11.22
CA PHE A 27 -1.99 -9.36 -11.39
C PHE A 27 -3.13 -10.41 -11.37
N GLN A 28 -2.94 -11.56 -12.04
CA GLN A 28 -3.91 -12.66 -12.03
C GLN A 28 -4.01 -13.35 -10.66
N TRP A 29 -2.91 -13.52 -9.94
CA TRP A 29 -2.90 -14.01 -8.55
C TRP A 29 -3.66 -13.06 -7.62
N MET A 30 -3.43 -11.74 -7.76
CA MET A 30 -4.17 -10.71 -7.03
C MET A 30 -5.66 -10.79 -7.35
N ALA A 31 -6.05 -10.83 -8.63
CA ALA A 31 -7.45 -10.88 -9.07
C ALA A 31 -8.19 -12.16 -8.60
N THR A 32 -7.49 -13.29 -8.49
CA THR A 32 -8.09 -14.57 -8.08
C THR A 32 -8.34 -14.63 -6.55
N LYS A 33 -7.54 -13.92 -5.74
CA LYS A 33 -7.76 -13.83 -4.29
C LYS A 33 -8.93 -12.91 -3.88
N PHE A 34 -9.45 -12.09 -4.78
CA PHE A 34 -10.59 -11.20 -4.48
C PHE A 34 -11.97 -11.87 -4.54
N HIS A 35 -12.09 -13.15 -4.93
CA HIS A 35 -13.38 -13.86 -5.06
C HIS A 35 -13.72 -14.84 -3.93
N SER A 36 -12.89 -14.97 -2.90
CA SER A 36 -13.20 -15.86 -1.78
C SER A 36 -13.36 -15.06 -0.50
N GLY A 37 -14.60 -14.94 -0.04
CA GLY A 37 -14.94 -14.35 1.23
C GLY A 37 -14.11 -14.97 2.35
N TYR A 38 -13.17 -14.19 2.87
CA TYR A 38 -12.48 -14.48 4.12
C TYR A 38 -12.58 -13.23 5.01
N VAL A 39 -13.73 -13.15 5.66
CA VAL A 39 -13.89 -12.38 6.88
C VAL A 39 -13.18 -13.20 7.97
N GLY A 40 -12.06 -12.67 8.48
CA GLY A 40 -11.42 -13.17 9.71
C GLY A 40 -10.42 -14.31 9.50
N LEU A 41 -9.13 -13.96 9.35
CA LEU A 41 -7.98 -14.69 9.91
C LEU A 41 -6.72 -13.84 9.65
N ASP A 42 -6.33 -13.08 10.67
CA ASP A 42 -4.99 -12.50 10.89
C ASP A 42 -4.26 -11.92 9.67
N ILE A 43 -4.89 -10.99 8.94
CA ILE A 43 -4.12 -9.93 8.30
C ILE A 43 -3.50 -9.12 9.43
N HIS A 44 -2.18 -9.17 9.57
CA HIS A 44 -1.44 -8.26 10.43
C HIS A 44 -1.73 -6.81 9.99
N VAL A 45 -2.82 -6.23 10.49
CA VAL A 45 -3.17 -4.80 10.36
C VAL A 45 -2.19 -4.05 11.24
N GLY A 46 -0.92 -4.04 10.82
CA GLY A 46 0.16 -3.51 11.62
C GLY A 46 0.30 -1.99 11.52
N ILE A 47 -0.47 -1.35 10.64
CA ILE A 47 -0.38 0.10 10.41
C ILE A 47 -1.08 0.87 11.51
N GLU A 48 -2.19 0.39 12.05
CA GLU A 48 -2.89 1.06 13.16
C GLU A 48 -2.01 1.15 14.41
N ASP A 49 -1.40 0.01 14.77
CA ASP A 49 -0.41 -0.09 15.82
C ASP A 49 0.77 0.88 15.61
N ASP A 50 1.26 1.00 14.38
CA ASP A 50 2.40 1.86 14.07
C ASP A 50 2.02 3.34 14.03
N LEU A 51 0.84 3.70 13.52
CA LEU A 51 0.30 5.06 13.56
C LEU A 51 0.10 5.50 15.01
N ASN A 52 -0.51 4.65 15.83
CA ASN A 52 -0.70 4.91 17.25
C ASN A 52 0.64 5.04 18.00
N ARG A 53 1.64 4.19 17.70
CA ARG A 53 3.01 4.32 18.25
C ARG A 53 3.70 5.63 17.85
N LEU A 54 3.42 6.11 16.64
CA LEU A 54 3.91 7.40 16.14
C LEU A 54 3.11 8.60 16.69
N GLY A 55 2.13 8.36 17.59
CA GLY A 55 1.30 9.39 18.20
C GLY A 55 0.17 9.89 17.32
N PHE A 56 -0.09 9.24 16.17
CA PHE A 56 -1.20 9.54 15.30
C PHE A 56 -2.41 8.71 15.68
N ARG A 57 -3.58 9.35 15.83
CA ARG A 57 -4.84 8.63 15.96
C ARG A 57 -5.19 7.98 14.62
N THR A 58 -5.32 6.66 14.60
CA THR A 58 -5.88 5.94 13.47
C THR A 58 -7.28 6.48 13.15
N PRO A 59 -7.56 6.88 11.90
CA PRO A 59 -8.89 7.32 11.51
C PRO A 59 -9.86 6.14 11.46
N GLU A 60 -11.16 6.42 11.59
CA GLU A 60 -12.19 5.46 11.24
C GLU A 60 -12.23 5.33 9.71
N TRP A 61 -11.72 4.22 9.17
CA TRP A 61 -11.66 3.98 7.74
C TRP A 61 -13.06 3.96 7.11
N ARG A 62 -13.19 4.57 5.93
CA ARG A 62 -14.43 4.62 5.15
C ARG A 62 -14.13 4.13 3.73
N ASP A 63 -15.02 3.30 3.19
CA ASP A 63 -14.91 2.86 1.80
C ASP A 63 -14.79 4.08 0.86
N PRO A 64 -13.99 4.01 -0.22
CA PRO A 64 -13.27 2.83 -0.70
C PRO A 64 -11.86 2.68 -0.11
N TRP A 65 -11.51 3.46 0.93
CA TRP A 65 -10.19 3.43 1.54
C TRP A 65 -10.04 2.27 2.53
N VAL A 66 -9.00 1.48 2.33
CA VAL A 66 -8.64 0.39 3.23
C VAL A 66 -7.19 0.50 3.70
N PRO A 67 -6.88 0.11 4.95
CA PRO A 67 -5.52 0.05 5.43
C PRO A 67 -4.69 -0.95 4.62
N VAL A 68 -3.43 -0.63 4.40
CA VAL A 68 -2.47 -1.53 3.75
C VAL A 68 -1.85 -2.46 4.80
N SER A 69 -1.49 -3.69 4.45
CA SER A 69 -0.78 -4.59 5.37
C SER A 69 0.70 -4.23 5.47
N LYS A 70 1.38 -4.71 6.53
CA LYS A 70 2.83 -4.51 6.70
C LYS A 70 3.65 -5.08 5.54
N ASP A 71 3.20 -6.18 4.94
CA ASP A 71 3.90 -6.83 3.84
C ASP A 71 3.67 -6.12 2.50
N HIS A 72 2.51 -5.48 2.33
CA HIS A 72 2.16 -4.80 1.09
C HIS A 72 2.69 -3.36 1.03
N ALA A 73 2.87 -2.70 2.18
CA ALA A 73 3.36 -1.32 2.23
C ALA A 73 4.75 -1.12 1.57
N PRO A 74 5.75 -2.00 1.75
CA PRO A 74 7.03 -1.93 1.04
C PRO A 74 6.90 -2.05 -0.48
N LEU A 75 5.93 -2.84 -0.98
CA LEU A 75 5.72 -3.03 -2.42
C LEU A 75 5.21 -1.73 -3.06
N LEU A 76 4.20 -1.09 -2.46
CA LEU A 76 3.67 0.19 -2.93
C LEU A 76 4.70 1.32 -2.84
N LYS A 77 5.55 1.33 -1.80
CA LYS A 77 6.71 2.24 -1.74
C LYS A 77 7.67 1.98 -2.91
N GLY A 78 7.89 0.72 -3.25
CA GLY A 78 8.72 0.32 -4.39
C GLY A 78 8.18 0.84 -5.71
N GLU A 79 6.86 0.72 -5.94
CA GLU A 79 6.21 1.28 -7.13
C GLU A 79 6.34 2.79 -7.19
N LEU A 80 5.98 3.49 -6.12
CA LEU A 80 6.17 4.95 -6.04
C LEU A 80 7.62 5.34 -6.39
N SER A 81 8.60 4.62 -5.84
CA SER A 81 10.02 4.92 -6.07
C SER A 81 10.45 4.68 -7.53
N ARG A 82 9.82 3.72 -8.23
CA ARG A 82 10.07 3.46 -9.65
C ARG A 82 9.46 4.53 -10.55
N GLU A 83 8.28 5.02 -10.20
CA GLU A 83 7.51 5.96 -11.02
C GLU A 83 7.96 7.42 -10.86
N LEU A 84 8.55 7.79 -9.72
CA LEU A 84 8.92 9.18 -9.43
C LEU A 84 10.08 9.69 -10.30
N PRO A 85 9.85 10.69 -11.17
CA PRO A 85 10.94 11.36 -11.87
C PRO A 85 11.61 12.43 -11.00
N ALA A 86 12.84 12.78 -11.36
CA ALA A 86 13.53 13.90 -10.76
C ALA A 86 12.71 15.20 -10.92
N GLY A 87 12.59 15.97 -9.85
CA GLY A 87 11.78 17.20 -9.81
C GLY A 87 10.34 17.01 -9.33
N HIS A 88 9.86 15.77 -9.20
CA HIS A 88 8.54 15.51 -8.61
C HIS A 88 8.51 15.91 -7.12
N ALA A 89 7.37 16.39 -6.62
CA ALA A 89 7.20 16.89 -5.25
C ALA A 89 7.54 15.89 -4.13
N LEU A 90 7.48 14.59 -4.46
CA LEU A 90 7.82 13.48 -3.56
C LEU A 90 9.18 12.84 -3.87
N TYR A 91 9.91 13.30 -4.89
CA TYR A 91 11.19 12.73 -5.27
C TYR A 91 12.19 12.82 -4.11
N GLY A 92 12.77 11.67 -3.73
CA GLY A 92 13.73 11.56 -2.63
C GLY A 92 13.15 11.65 -1.21
N ARG A 93 11.83 11.80 -1.05
CA ARG A 93 11.19 11.81 0.28
C ARG A 93 11.00 10.39 0.81
N HIS A 94 11.03 10.23 2.13
CA HIS A 94 10.72 8.94 2.74
C HIS A 94 9.20 8.75 2.79
N ALA A 95 8.66 7.85 1.98
CA ALA A 95 7.24 7.55 1.95
C ALA A 95 6.95 6.13 2.47
N ARG A 96 5.92 5.98 3.31
CA ARG A 96 5.39 4.68 3.77
C ARG A 96 3.91 4.59 3.42
N ALA A 97 3.51 3.61 2.62
CA ALA A 97 2.10 3.39 2.33
C ALA A 97 1.33 2.99 3.60
N ILE A 98 0.18 3.61 3.84
CA ILE A 98 -0.66 3.39 5.01
C ILE A 98 -2.10 2.99 4.68
N ALA A 99 -2.62 3.44 3.54
CA ALA A 99 -3.92 3.04 3.02
C ALA A 99 -3.93 3.07 1.49
N ARG A 100 -4.89 2.39 0.88
CA ARG A 100 -5.14 2.46 -0.57
C ARG A 100 -6.64 2.48 -0.85
N ARG A 101 -7.01 3.02 -2.00
CA ARG A 101 -8.36 2.83 -2.55
C ARG A 101 -8.48 1.45 -3.18
N LEU A 102 -9.70 0.90 -3.13
CA LEU A 102 -10.04 -0.37 -3.77
C LEU A 102 -10.63 -0.20 -5.18
N ASP A 103 -11.15 0.99 -5.50
CA ASP A 103 -11.82 1.30 -6.77
C ASP A 103 -10.90 1.96 -7.80
N ARG A 104 -9.70 2.40 -7.39
CA ARG A 104 -8.68 2.99 -8.26
C ARG A 104 -7.28 2.97 -7.64
N ASP A 105 -6.30 3.40 -8.42
CA ASP A 105 -4.86 3.33 -8.12
C ASP A 105 -4.32 4.40 -7.15
N ASP A 106 -5.17 4.91 -6.25
CA ASP A 106 -4.76 5.89 -5.25
C ASP A 106 -4.21 5.20 -3.99
N VAL A 107 -3.07 5.69 -3.52
CA VAL A 107 -2.38 5.20 -2.32
C VAL A 107 -2.05 6.38 -1.40
N LEU A 108 -2.38 6.23 -0.11
CA LEU A 108 -2.03 7.17 0.94
C LEU A 108 -0.67 6.81 1.53
N PHE A 109 0.27 7.76 1.50
CA PHE A 109 1.60 7.63 2.07
C PHE A 109 1.80 8.56 3.25
N LEU A 110 2.36 8.06 4.36
CA LEU A 110 2.95 8.86 5.43
C LEU A 110 4.35 9.32 4.99
N LEU A 111 4.62 10.62 5.09
CA LEU A 111 5.86 11.23 4.63
C LEU A 111 6.79 11.53 5.80
N ASP A 112 8.07 11.18 5.64
CA ASP A 112 9.19 11.57 6.50
C ASP A 112 9.01 11.26 8.00
N GLY A 113 8.16 10.29 8.34
CA GLY A 113 7.83 9.94 9.73
C GLY A 113 6.70 10.77 10.34
N GLY A 114 6.10 11.67 9.57
CA GLY A 114 4.93 12.48 9.90
C GLY A 114 5.23 13.97 10.12
N PRO A 115 4.20 14.80 10.35
CA PRO A 115 2.77 14.46 10.30
C PRO A 115 2.20 14.39 8.88
N CYS A 116 2.91 14.93 7.89
CA CYS A 116 2.40 15.09 6.53
C CYS A 116 2.10 13.74 5.86
N VAL A 117 1.04 13.73 5.06
CA VAL A 117 0.65 12.57 4.23
C VAL A 117 0.45 13.01 2.79
N ALA A 118 0.54 12.08 1.84
CA ALA A 118 0.20 12.33 0.44
C ALA A 118 -0.66 11.21 -0.13
N VAL A 119 -1.70 11.59 -0.86
CA VAL A 119 -2.39 10.68 -1.78
C VAL A 119 -1.66 10.74 -3.10
N VAL A 120 -1.31 9.57 -3.65
CA VAL A 120 -0.65 9.43 -4.95
C VAL A 120 -1.47 8.49 -5.82
N HIS A 121 -1.80 8.93 -7.03
CA HIS A 121 -2.36 8.08 -8.07
C HIS A 121 -1.22 7.40 -8.83
N LEU A 122 -0.92 6.15 -8.49
CA LEU A 122 0.17 5.39 -9.11
C LEU A 122 -0.17 5.06 -10.58
N THR A 123 0.84 5.02 -11.44
CA THR A 123 0.67 4.79 -12.89
C THR A 123 1.12 3.40 -13.32
N TYR A 124 1.86 2.68 -12.48
CA TYR A 124 2.42 1.35 -12.70
C TYR A 124 3.28 1.21 -13.96
N LEU A 125 3.87 2.31 -14.46
CA LEU A 125 4.75 2.28 -15.63
C LEU A 125 6.04 1.49 -15.42
N SER A 126 6.35 1.06 -14.19
CA SER A 126 7.58 0.34 -13.82
C SER A 126 8.89 1.08 -14.16
N GLN A 127 8.80 2.37 -14.50
CA GLN A 127 9.88 3.29 -14.82
C GLN A 127 9.44 4.72 -14.46
N PRO A 128 10.38 5.69 -14.33
CA PRO A 128 10.01 7.05 -14.01
C PRO A 128 9.10 7.67 -15.07
N GLU A 129 8.15 8.47 -14.61
CA GLU A 129 7.30 9.27 -15.48
C GLU A 129 8.11 10.29 -16.28
N GLN A 130 7.57 10.73 -17.42
CA GLN A 130 8.29 11.69 -18.26
C GLN A 130 8.26 13.11 -17.69
N THR A 131 7.23 13.43 -16.92
CA THR A 131 6.98 14.79 -16.44
C THR A 131 6.81 14.83 -14.92
N PRO A 132 7.37 15.85 -14.23
CA PRO A 132 7.37 15.93 -12.78
C PRO A 132 6.00 16.09 -12.11
N GLU A 133 4.93 16.32 -12.86
CA GLU A 133 3.56 16.32 -12.33
C GLU A 133 2.97 14.92 -12.15
N TRP A 134 3.60 13.88 -12.74
CA TRP A 134 3.21 12.48 -12.60
C TRP A 134 4.23 11.69 -11.77
N PRO A 135 3.79 10.66 -11.01
CA PRO A 135 2.40 10.32 -10.69
C PRO A 135 1.66 11.44 -9.95
N TRP A 136 0.34 11.60 -10.15
CA TRP A 136 -0.36 12.72 -9.52
C TRP A 136 -0.32 12.59 -8.00
N ALA A 137 0.12 13.64 -7.31
CA ALA A 137 0.23 13.66 -5.86
C ALA A 137 -0.45 14.87 -5.25
N ARG A 138 -1.22 14.63 -4.19
CA ARG A 138 -1.79 15.66 -3.32
C ARG A 138 -1.30 15.48 -1.90
N VAL A 139 -0.59 16.49 -1.39
CA VAL A 139 -0.04 16.50 -0.03
C VAL A 139 -1.02 17.16 0.94
N PHE A 140 -1.13 16.61 2.14
CA PHE A 140 -1.90 17.12 3.27
C PHE A 140 -0.96 17.30 4.47
N ALA A 141 -1.24 18.28 5.31
CA ALA A 141 -0.47 18.61 6.50
C ALA A 141 -0.48 17.49 7.53
N ASN A 142 -1.58 16.72 7.61
CA ASN A 142 -1.74 15.58 8.50
C ASN A 142 -2.90 14.65 8.09
N LEU A 143 -3.05 13.55 8.82
CA LEU A 143 -4.14 12.58 8.63
C LEU A 143 -5.53 13.19 8.83
N GLU A 144 -5.70 14.12 9.78
CA GLU A 144 -7.00 14.74 10.04
C GLU A 144 -7.47 15.60 8.86
N GLU A 145 -6.56 16.39 8.28
CA GLU A 145 -6.84 17.15 7.06
C GLU A 145 -7.17 16.22 5.87
N TRP A 146 -6.41 15.13 5.71
CA TRP A 146 -6.71 14.13 4.68
C TRP A 146 -8.10 13.50 4.87
N VAL A 147 -8.49 13.17 6.11
CA VAL A 147 -9.84 12.65 6.40
C VAL A 147 -10.91 13.62 5.93
N GLN A 148 -10.79 14.89 6.32
CA GLN A 148 -11.81 15.91 6.04
C GLN A 148 -11.87 16.29 4.55
N LEU A 149 -10.73 16.39 3.88
CA LEU A 149 -10.64 16.94 2.51
C LEU A 149 -10.54 15.88 1.40
N CYS A 150 -10.40 14.61 1.76
CA CYS A 150 -10.24 13.50 0.82
C CYS A 150 -11.15 12.32 1.19
N MET A 151 -10.87 11.61 2.29
CA MET A 151 -11.52 10.33 2.61
C MET A 151 -13.05 10.43 2.67
N LEU A 152 -13.59 11.44 3.35
CA LEU A 152 -15.04 11.60 3.49
C LEU A 152 -15.72 11.94 2.16
N ARG A 153 -15.04 12.70 1.29
CA ARG A 153 -15.53 13.02 -0.06
C ARG A 153 -15.48 11.80 -0.96
N ASP A 154 -14.35 11.09 -0.98
CA ASP A 154 -14.20 9.85 -1.75
C ASP A 154 -15.26 8.82 -1.34
N HIS A 155 -15.59 8.76 -0.05
CA HIS A 155 -16.67 7.91 0.47
C HIS A 155 -18.04 8.33 -0.04
N ALA A 156 -18.35 9.63 -0.02
CA ALA A 156 -19.63 10.12 -0.51
C ALA A 156 -19.80 9.86 -2.02
N GLU A 157 -18.73 10.07 -2.80
CA GLU A 157 -18.67 9.73 -4.22
C GLU A 157 -18.86 8.22 -4.46
N TYR A 158 -18.13 7.38 -3.72
CA TYR A 158 -18.20 5.92 -3.87
C TYR A 158 -19.57 5.33 -3.51
N THR A 159 -20.22 5.88 -2.48
CA THR A 159 -21.54 5.42 -2.03
C THR A 159 -22.72 6.04 -2.79
N GLY A 160 -22.46 7.04 -3.64
CA GLY A 160 -23.49 7.81 -4.33
C GLY A 160 -24.33 8.68 -3.40
N SER A 161 -23.79 9.06 -2.23
CA SER A 161 -24.47 9.95 -1.28
C SER A 161 -24.24 11.45 -1.56
N ASP A 162 -23.44 11.77 -2.57
CA ASP A 162 -23.26 13.11 -3.14
C ASP A 162 -24.35 13.49 -4.19
N ALA A 163 -25.40 12.67 -4.37
CA ALA A 163 -26.47 12.85 -5.36
C ALA A 163 -27.77 13.49 -4.81
#